data_AF-S4PC28-F1
#
_entry.id   AF-S4PC28-F1
#
_cell.length_a   1.000
_cell.length_b   1.000
_cell.length_c   1.000
_cell.angle_alpha   90.00
_cell.angle_beta   90.00
_cell.angle_gamma   90.00
#
_symmetry.space_group_name_H-M   'P 1'
#
loop_
_entity.id
_entity.type
_entity.pdbx_description
1 polymer ?
#
loop_
_entity_poly.entity_id
_entity_poly.type
_entity_poly.pdbx_seq_one_letter_code
_entity_poly.pdbx_strand_id
1 'polypeptide(L)'
;MPWTSTNRIYAKPSNTSSGEGAPIPLTNTPKAAATAAADTGGRFELSDHGYGKGSVKLLHVYRDGEYHVIREFEVSTELKLSSESAYVIGDNKEVVATDSQKNTVYLLAKKYGIKTPEEFGAVVVNHFLYTYRQVLEAKCHIIEYPWERLQAGV
;
A
#
# COMPACT_ATOMS: atom_id res chain seq x y z
N MET A 1 -13.74 0.50 23.65
CA MET A 1 -12.99 1.73 23.27
C MET A 1 -13.21 1.95 21.78
N PRO A 2 -13.86 3.04 21.32
CA PRO A 2 -14.04 3.30 19.90
C PRO A 2 -12.88 4.17 19.39
N TRP A 3 -12.21 3.70 18.34
CA TRP A 3 -11.16 4.40 17.61
C TRP A 3 -11.80 5.46 16.70
N THR A 4 -11.53 6.74 16.95
CA THR A 4 -11.99 7.85 16.12
C THR A 4 -10.96 8.13 15.03
N SER A 5 -11.31 7.80 13.77
CA SER A 5 -10.60 8.31 12.60
C SER A 5 -10.74 9.83 12.54
N THR A 6 -9.66 10.57 12.79
CA THR A 6 -9.60 12.02 12.57
C THR A 6 -8.57 12.33 11.50
N ASN A 7 -8.91 12.06 10.23
CA ASN A 7 -8.27 12.74 9.11
C ASN A 7 -9.09 14.00 8.81
N ARG A 8 -8.84 15.06 9.60
CA ARG A 8 -9.28 16.42 9.26
C ARG A 8 -8.38 16.93 8.14
N ILE A 9 -8.92 17.04 6.95
CA ILE A 9 -8.30 17.73 5.82
C ILE A 9 -8.16 19.21 6.20
N TYR A 10 -6.95 19.65 6.57
CA TYR A 10 -6.63 21.07 6.66
C TYR A 10 -6.19 21.56 5.28
N ALA A 11 -7.12 22.10 4.50
CA ALA A 11 -6.76 22.99 3.41
C ALA A 11 -6.29 24.31 4.02
N LYS A 12 -4.99 24.63 3.91
CA LYS A 12 -4.50 25.97 4.24
C LYS A 12 -5.00 26.94 3.17
N PRO A 13 -5.68 28.05 3.52
CA PRO A 13 -5.96 29.10 2.55
C PRO A 13 -4.64 29.83 2.22
N SER A 14 -4.32 29.93 0.93
CA SER A 14 -3.22 30.74 0.43
C SER A 14 -3.55 32.23 0.58
N ASN A 15 -2.82 32.94 1.44
CA ASN A 15 -2.86 34.40 1.51
C ASN A 15 -2.07 34.99 0.34
N THR A 16 -2.73 35.75 -0.54
CA THR A 16 -2.07 36.69 -1.46
C THR A 16 -1.96 38.05 -0.80
N SER A 17 -0.73 38.48 -0.49
CA SER A 17 -0.40 39.89 -0.26
C SER A 17 0.67 40.33 -1.24
N SER A 18 0.32 41.33 -2.04
CA SER A 18 1.15 42.03 -3.02
C SER A 18 2.35 42.72 -2.36
N GLY A 19 3.54 42.52 -2.92
CA GLY A 19 4.75 43.27 -2.61
C GLY A 19 5.79 43.09 -3.71
N GLU A 20 6.12 44.18 -4.40
CA GLU A 20 7.10 44.26 -5.50
C GLU A 20 8.53 43.92 -5.04
N GLY A 21 9.22 43.09 -5.82
CA GLY A 21 10.65 42.81 -5.72
C GLY A 21 11.16 42.05 -6.95
N ALA A 22 12.21 42.57 -7.59
CA ALA A 22 12.74 42.17 -8.91
C ALA A 22 13.25 40.70 -8.99
N PRO A 23 13.31 40.07 -10.19
CA PRO A 23 13.53 38.63 -10.31
C PRO A 23 15.02 38.24 -10.31
N ILE A 24 15.36 37.22 -9.54
CA ILE A 24 16.60 36.43 -9.64
C ILE A 24 16.23 35.10 -10.28
N PRO A 25 16.93 34.59 -11.33
CA PRO A 25 16.56 33.34 -11.95
C PRO A 25 17.07 32.15 -11.12
N LEU A 26 16.20 31.57 -10.31
CA LEU A 26 16.39 30.22 -9.75
C LEU A 26 15.83 29.20 -10.73
N THR A 27 16.71 28.60 -11.53
CA THR A 27 16.36 27.47 -12.40
C THR A 27 16.32 26.19 -11.57
N ASN A 28 15.19 25.92 -10.93
CA ASN A 28 14.82 24.55 -10.53
C ASN A 28 13.31 24.49 -10.28
N THR A 29 12.55 24.33 -11.36
CA THR A 29 11.12 24.02 -11.29
C THR A 29 10.96 22.51 -11.09
N PRO A 30 10.32 22.04 -10.01
CA PRO A 30 9.91 20.64 -9.94
C PRO A 30 8.91 20.36 -11.07
N LYS A 31 9.12 19.25 -11.77
CA LYS A 31 8.30 18.83 -12.91
C LYS A 31 6.88 18.53 -12.41
N ALA A 32 5.92 19.40 -12.73
CA ALA A 32 4.52 19.19 -12.38
C ALA A 32 4.02 17.86 -12.95
N ALA A 33 3.36 17.06 -12.11
CA ALA A 33 2.73 15.82 -12.53
C ALA A 33 1.65 16.14 -13.58
N ALA A 34 1.81 15.59 -14.77
CA ALA A 34 0.85 15.76 -15.84
C ALA A 34 -0.37 14.88 -15.53
N THR A 35 -1.35 15.41 -14.80
CA THR A 35 -2.81 15.33 -15.07
C THR A 35 -3.55 16.06 -13.94
N ALA A 36 -3.53 17.40 -13.96
CA ALA A 36 -4.61 18.17 -13.34
C ALA A 36 -5.82 18.07 -14.28
N ALA A 37 -6.97 17.59 -13.80
CA ALA A 37 -8.22 17.64 -14.56
C ALA A 37 -8.43 19.06 -15.11
N ALA A 38 -8.70 19.16 -16.40
CA ALA A 38 -8.75 20.42 -17.16
C ALA A 38 -9.87 21.40 -16.72
N ASP A 39 -10.59 21.14 -15.62
CA ASP A 39 -11.76 21.91 -15.17
C ASP A 39 -11.65 22.46 -13.74
N THR A 40 -10.58 22.17 -12.97
CA THR A 40 -10.59 22.54 -11.53
C THR A 40 -10.00 23.91 -11.19
N GLY A 41 -9.56 24.70 -12.17
CA GLY A 41 -9.00 26.04 -11.90
C GLY A 41 -7.89 26.06 -10.83
N GLY A 42 -7.12 24.96 -10.71
CA GLY A 42 -5.99 24.84 -9.79
C GLY A 42 -6.32 24.75 -8.30
N ARG A 43 -7.42 24.11 -7.87
CA ARG A 43 -7.82 24.16 -6.44
C ARG A 43 -7.34 23.03 -5.51
N PHE A 44 -6.96 21.85 -6.00
CA PHE A 44 -6.58 20.73 -5.11
C PHE A 44 -5.50 19.84 -5.74
N GLU A 45 -4.57 19.36 -4.92
CA GLU A 45 -3.48 18.46 -5.27
C GLU A 45 -3.49 17.23 -4.33
N LEU A 46 -3.18 16.05 -4.86
CA LEU A 46 -3.03 14.84 -4.07
C LEU A 46 -1.66 14.86 -3.37
N SER A 47 -1.66 14.98 -2.04
CA SER A 47 -0.41 15.03 -1.28
C SER A 47 0.22 13.64 -1.05
N ASP A 48 -0.62 12.63 -0.80
CA ASP A 48 -0.23 11.23 -0.68
C ASP A 48 -1.42 10.35 -1.05
N HIS A 49 -1.15 9.22 -1.71
CA HIS A 49 -2.16 8.29 -2.17
C HIS A 49 -1.64 6.87 -2.15
N GLY A 50 -2.52 5.95 -1.79
CA GLY A 50 -2.24 4.54 -1.76
C GLY A 50 -3.56 3.78 -1.65
N TYR A 51 -3.55 2.56 -2.15
CA TYR A 51 -4.72 1.69 -2.06
C TYR A 51 -4.27 0.24 -1.93
N GLY A 52 -5.13 -0.59 -1.37
CA GLY A 52 -4.84 -2.02 -1.34
C GLY A 52 -5.84 -2.82 -0.54
N LYS A 53 -5.38 -3.92 0.03
CA LYS A 53 -6.22 -4.88 0.74
C LYS A 53 -5.74 -5.02 2.18
N GLY A 54 -6.62 -4.70 3.12
CA GLY A 54 -6.39 -4.97 4.55
C GLY A 54 -6.94 -6.33 4.98
N SER A 55 -6.42 -6.81 6.12
CA SER A 55 -6.96 -7.95 6.89
C SER A 55 -7.13 -9.26 6.10
N VAL A 56 -6.14 -9.59 5.26
CA VAL A 56 -6.07 -10.90 4.61
C VAL A 56 -5.56 -11.92 5.63
N LYS A 57 -6.46 -12.76 6.16
CA LYS A 57 -6.11 -13.82 7.11
C LYS A 57 -5.59 -15.05 6.39
N LEU A 58 -4.41 -15.51 6.79
CA LEU A 58 -3.70 -16.62 6.17
C LEU A 58 -3.20 -17.59 7.25
N LEU A 59 -3.75 -18.79 7.30
CA LEU A 59 -3.19 -19.91 8.06
C LEU A 59 -2.41 -20.83 7.11
N HIS A 60 -1.10 -20.95 7.33
CA HIS A 60 -0.26 -21.89 6.59
C HIS A 60 0.06 -23.10 7.46
N VAL A 61 -0.08 -24.30 6.89
CA VAL A 61 0.18 -25.57 7.56
C VAL A 61 1.31 -26.29 6.84
N TYR A 62 2.43 -26.48 7.53
CA TYR A 62 3.51 -27.35 7.11
C TYR A 62 3.30 -28.74 7.74
N ARG A 63 3.28 -29.79 6.92
CA ARG A 63 3.04 -31.17 7.36
C ARG A 63 4.28 -32.01 7.12
N ASP A 64 4.83 -32.57 8.19
CA ASP A 64 5.95 -33.51 8.16
C ASP A 64 5.57 -34.78 8.94
N GLY A 65 5.01 -35.75 8.21
CA GLY A 65 4.39 -36.94 8.80
C GLY A 65 3.30 -36.58 9.83
N GLU A 66 3.45 -37.10 11.05
CA GLU A 66 2.58 -36.83 12.19
C GLU A 66 2.86 -35.47 12.86
N TYR A 67 3.97 -34.80 12.51
CA TYR A 67 4.35 -33.52 13.10
C TYR A 67 3.96 -32.36 12.19
N HIS A 68 2.90 -31.62 12.56
CA HIS A 68 2.43 -30.45 11.80
C HIS A 68 2.79 -29.15 12.50
N VAL A 69 3.25 -28.16 11.74
CA VAL A 69 3.57 -26.81 12.20
C VAL A 69 2.60 -25.83 11.53
N ILE A 70 2.04 -24.91 12.32
CA ILE A 70 1.16 -23.86 11.82
C ILE A 70 1.79 -22.49 12.04
N ARG A 71 1.46 -21.56 11.14
CA ARG A 71 1.67 -20.13 11.32
C ARG A 71 0.46 -19.40 10.76
N GLU A 72 -0.06 -18.44 11.50
CA GLU A 72 -1.20 -17.64 11.07
C GLU A 72 -0.81 -16.16 11.02
N PHE A 73 -0.98 -15.56 9.84
CA PHE A 73 -0.68 -14.16 9.59
C PHE A 73 -1.96 -13.39 9.24
N GLU A 74 -2.03 -12.13 9.67
CA GLU A 74 -2.90 -11.12 9.09
C GLU A 74 -2.06 -10.17 8.23
N VAL A 75 -2.36 -10.13 6.93
CA VAL A 75 -1.57 -9.41 5.92
C VAL A 75 -2.39 -8.24 5.36
N SER A 76 -1.74 -7.08 5.27
CA SER A 76 -2.28 -5.88 4.63
C SER A 76 -1.31 -5.36 3.57
N THR A 77 -1.81 -5.12 2.36
CA THR A 77 -1.03 -4.57 1.24
C THR A 77 -1.50 -3.16 0.91
N GLU A 78 -0.55 -2.30 0.53
CA GLU A 78 -0.81 -0.95 0.02
C GLU A 78 0.13 -0.68 -1.16
N LEU A 79 -0.42 -0.23 -2.27
CA LEU A 79 0.29 0.11 -3.50
C LEU A 79 0.07 1.59 -3.83
N LYS A 80 1.13 2.26 -4.28
CA LYS A 80 1.08 3.58 -4.92
C LYS A 80 1.43 3.43 -6.40
N LEU A 81 0.60 3.99 -7.27
CA LEU A 81 0.80 3.93 -8.72
C LEU A 81 1.44 5.21 -9.24
N SER A 82 2.02 5.13 -10.44
CA SER A 82 2.58 6.28 -11.16
C SER A 82 1.54 7.24 -11.70
N SER A 83 0.33 6.75 -11.98
CA SER A 83 -0.80 7.57 -12.44
C SER A 83 -1.80 7.80 -11.31
N GLU A 84 -2.38 9.00 -11.31
CA GLU A 84 -3.49 9.40 -10.43
C GLU A 84 -4.84 9.32 -11.14
N SER A 85 -4.89 8.82 -12.39
CA SER A 85 -6.09 8.80 -13.24
C SER A 85 -7.29 8.11 -12.58
N ALA A 86 -7.05 7.10 -11.75
CA ALA A 86 -8.11 6.41 -11.01
C ALA A 86 -8.83 7.33 -10.02
N TYR A 87 -8.11 8.28 -9.40
CA TYR A 87 -8.68 9.26 -8.46
C TYR A 87 -9.31 10.45 -9.19
N VAL A 88 -8.65 10.95 -10.23
CA VAL A 88 -9.03 12.21 -10.89
C VAL A 88 -10.19 12.02 -11.88
N ILE A 89 -10.15 10.95 -12.68
CA ILE A 89 -11.12 10.72 -13.77
C ILE A 89 -11.79 9.34 -13.71
N GLY A 90 -11.46 8.51 -12.72
CA GLY A 90 -12.03 7.17 -12.57
C GLY A 90 -11.51 6.14 -13.58
N ASP A 91 -10.39 6.40 -14.26
CA ASP A 91 -9.78 5.43 -15.17
C ASP A 91 -8.95 4.39 -14.39
N ASN A 92 -9.49 3.17 -14.29
CA ASN A 92 -8.93 2.06 -13.51
C ASN A 92 -7.98 1.14 -14.30
N LYS A 93 -7.59 1.48 -15.54
CA LYS A 93 -6.74 0.59 -16.38
C LYS A 93 -5.43 0.16 -15.72
N GLU A 94 -4.82 1.03 -14.93
CA GLU A 94 -3.54 0.76 -14.26
C GLU A 94 -3.72 0.10 -12.88
N VAL A 95 -4.95 0.06 -12.35
CA VAL A 95 -5.27 -0.40 -11.01
C VAL A 95 -5.22 -1.91 -10.93
N VAL A 96 -4.27 -2.43 -10.14
CA VAL A 96 -4.28 -3.83 -9.70
C VAL A 96 -5.41 -4.02 -8.69
N ALA A 97 -6.47 -4.73 -9.06
CA ALA A 97 -7.64 -4.93 -8.21
C ALA A 97 -7.28 -5.46 -6.81
N THR A 98 -7.95 -4.97 -5.76
CA THR A 98 -7.67 -5.37 -4.37
C THR A 98 -7.96 -6.86 -4.12
N ASP A 99 -8.88 -7.46 -4.88
CA ASP A 99 -9.10 -8.92 -4.87
C ASP A 99 -7.92 -9.68 -5.48
N SER A 100 -7.31 -9.14 -6.55
CA SER A 100 -6.08 -9.71 -7.11
C SER A 100 -4.93 -9.63 -6.10
N GLN A 101 -4.80 -8.53 -5.36
CA GLN A 101 -3.80 -8.43 -4.30
C GLN A 101 -3.99 -9.52 -3.21
N LYS A 102 -5.24 -9.72 -2.76
CA LYS A 102 -5.61 -10.81 -1.83
C LYS A 102 -5.23 -12.19 -2.39
N ASN A 103 -5.60 -12.47 -3.64
CA ASN A 103 -5.32 -13.76 -4.29
C ASN A 103 -3.81 -13.99 -4.44
N THR A 104 -3.05 -12.94 -4.77
CA THR A 104 -1.60 -12.96 -4.84
C THR A 104 -0.97 -13.33 -3.49
N VAL A 105 -1.45 -12.77 -2.37
CA VAL A 105 -0.96 -13.15 -1.03
C VAL A 105 -1.10 -14.66 -0.81
N TYR A 106 -2.26 -15.25 -1.11
CA TYR A 106 -2.45 -16.70 -0.99
C TYR A 106 -1.55 -17.49 -1.94
N LEU A 107 -1.41 -17.04 -3.19
CA LEU A 107 -0.57 -17.69 -4.19
C LEU A 107 0.90 -17.71 -3.76
N LEU A 108 1.42 -16.58 -3.28
CA LEU A 108 2.80 -16.45 -2.83
C LEU A 108 3.07 -17.30 -1.59
N ALA A 109 2.14 -17.33 -0.63
CA ALA A 109 2.24 -18.18 0.55
C ALA A 109 2.30 -19.66 0.17
N LYS A 110 1.48 -20.09 -0.80
CA LYS A 110 1.51 -21.47 -1.30
C LYS A 110 2.80 -21.80 -2.07
N LYS A 111 3.29 -20.86 -2.88
CA LYS A 111 4.45 -21.07 -3.76
C LYS A 111 5.78 -21.10 -3.01
N TYR A 112 5.97 -20.19 -2.05
CA TYR A 112 7.24 -20.02 -1.35
C TYR A 112 7.22 -20.52 0.09
N GLY A 113 6.03 -20.84 0.62
CA GLY A 113 5.83 -21.09 2.05
C GLY A 113 5.88 -19.79 2.86
N ILE A 114 5.70 -19.91 4.17
CA ILE A 114 5.91 -18.82 5.13
C ILE A 114 6.80 -19.29 6.27
N LYS A 115 7.81 -18.48 6.61
CA LYS A 115 8.74 -18.74 7.72
C LYS A 115 8.71 -17.63 8.76
N THR A 116 8.93 -16.38 8.37
CA THR A 116 8.77 -15.21 9.25
C THR A 116 7.90 -14.16 8.55
N PRO A 117 7.25 -13.26 9.31
CA PRO A 117 6.49 -12.17 8.71
C PRO A 117 7.36 -11.27 7.83
N GLU A 118 8.62 -11.00 8.19
CA GLU A 118 9.53 -10.13 7.43
C GLU A 118 9.91 -10.75 6.08
N GLU A 119 10.28 -12.03 6.07
CA GLU A 119 10.62 -12.75 4.84
C GLU A 119 9.43 -12.79 3.89
N PHE A 120 8.24 -13.10 4.42
CA PHE A 120 7.04 -13.15 3.61
C PHE A 120 6.62 -11.76 3.11
N GLY A 121 6.76 -10.73 3.95
CA GLY A 121 6.53 -9.34 3.57
C GLY A 121 7.41 -8.90 2.40
N ALA A 122 8.70 -9.25 2.43
CA ALA A 122 9.62 -8.98 1.34
C ALA A 122 9.21 -9.68 0.04
N VAL A 123 8.76 -10.94 0.11
CA VAL A 123 8.24 -11.68 -1.05
C VAL A 123 7.01 -10.98 -1.66
N VAL A 124 6.07 -10.52 -0.83
CA VAL A 124 4.86 -9.82 -1.28
C VAL A 124 5.21 -8.48 -1.94
N VAL A 125 6.03 -7.65 -1.29
CA VAL A 125 6.45 -6.34 -1.82
C VAL A 125 7.21 -6.50 -3.14
N ASN A 126 8.19 -7.41 -3.19
CA ASN A 126 8.96 -7.67 -4.41
C ASN A 126 8.07 -8.12 -5.55
N HIS A 127 7.07 -8.97 -5.29
CA HIS A 127 6.15 -9.39 -6.35
C HIS A 127 5.47 -8.18 -7.01
N PHE A 128 4.91 -7.24 -6.24
CA PHE A 128 4.21 -6.11 -6.85
C PHE A 128 5.15 -5.15 -7.58
N LEU A 129 6.31 -4.83 -7.00
CA LEU A 129 7.29 -3.91 -7.62
C LEU A 129 7.86 -4.46 -8.93
N TYR A 130 8.14 -5.76 -9.01
CA TYR A 130 8.76 -6.35 -10.20
C TYR A 130 7.75 -6.88 -11.24
N THR A 131 6.49 -7.10 -10.85
CA THR A 131 5.44 -7.58 -11.79
C THR A 131 4.76 -6.42 -12.50
N TYR A 132 4.51 -5.31 -11.81
CA TYR A 132 3.71 -4.19 -12.33
C TYR A 132 4.57 -2.93 -12.43
N ARG A 133 4.96 -2.58 -13.67
CA ARG A 133 5.81 -1.40 -13.93
C ARG A 133 5.18 -0.09 -13.44
N GLN A 134 3.84 -0.02 -13.38
CA GLN A 134 3.12 1.15 -12.92
C GLN A 134 3.12 1.33 -11.39
N VAL A 135 3.58 0.35 -10.61
CA VAL A 135 3.65 0.43 -9.15
C VAL A 135 4.96 1.13 -8.76
N LEU A 136 4.87 2.28 -8.09
CA LEU A 136 6.01 3.05 -7.60
C LEU A 136 6.44 2.63 -6.19
N GLU A 137 5.47 2.41 -5.32
CA GLU A 137 5.71 2.00 -3.93
C GLU A 137 4.79 0.84 -3.58
N ALA A 138 5.30 -0.11 -2.81
CA ALA A 138 4.52 -1.20 -2.24
C ALA A 138 4.89 -1.37 -0.77
N LYS A 139 3.87 -1.39 0.09
CA LYS A 139 4.00 -1.64 1.52
C LYS A 139 3.26 -2.93 1.86
N CYS A 140 3.84 -3.70 2.76
CA CYS A 140 3.23 -4.90 3.31
C CYS A 140 3.35 -4.84 4.83
N HIS A 141 2.22 -4.87 5.51
CA HIS A 141 2.14 -4.94 6.96
C HIS A 141 1.63 -6.32 7.36
N ILE A 142 2.34 -7.00 8.24
CA ILE A 142 2.01 -8.37 8.65
C ILE A 142 2.01 -8.46 10.17
N ILE A 143 0.95 -9.07 10.70
CA ILE A 143 0.85 -9.46 12.11
C ILE A 143 0.88 -10.99 12.16
N GLU A 144 1.76 -11.57 12.97
CA GLU A 144 1.72 -13.00 13.30
C GLU A 144 0.89 -13.24 14.55
N TYR A 145 -0.05 -14.18 14.48
CA TYR A 145 -0.79 -14.63 15.66
C TYR A 145 0.07 -15.58 16.51
N PRO A 146 0.09 -15.41 17.85
CA PRO A 146 0.98 -16.13 18.75
C PRO A 146 0.46 -17.54 19.07
N TRP A 147 0.44 -18.42 18.08
CA TRP A 147 0.07 -19.82 18.28
C TRP A 147 1.14 -20.56 19.07
N GLU A 148 0.71 -21.28 20.11
CA GLU A 148 1.56 -22.17 20.89
C GLU A 148 1.10 -23.61 20.74
N ARG A 149 2.06 -24.54 20.63
CA ARG A 149 1.74 -25.96 20.61
C ARG A 149 1.30 -26.38 22.00
N LEU A 150 0.17 -27.09 22.08
CA LEU A 150 -0.28 -27.72 23.32
C LEU A 150 0.83 -28.61 23.89
N GLN A 151 1.22 -28.35 25.13
CA GLN A 151 2.11 -29.21 25.90
C GLN A 151 1.26 -29.99 26.90
N ALA A 152 1.05 -31.29 26.65
CA ALA A 152 0.48 -32.20 27.64
C ALA A 152 1.66 -32.85 28.41
N GLY A 153 1.60 -32.80 29.74
CA GLY A 153 2.72 -33.09 30.64
C GLY A 153 3.38 -34.46 30.46
N VAL A 154 4.68 -34.46 30.75
CA VAL A 154 5.52 -35.64 31.01
C VAL A 154 5.20 -36.20 32.39
#